data_AF-A0A9D6C421-F1
#
_entry.id   AF-A0A9D6C421-F1
#
_cell.length_a   1.000
_cell.length_b   1.000
_cell.length_c   1.000
_cell.angle_alpha   90.00
_cell.angle_beta   90.00
_cell.angle_gamma   90.00
#
_symmetry.space_group_name_H-M   'P 1'
#
loop_
_entity.id
_entity.type
_entity.pdbx_description
1 polymer ?
#
loop_
_entity_poly.entity_id
_entity_poly.type
_entity_poly.pdbx_seq_one_letter_code
_entity_poly.pdbx_strand_id
1 'polypeptide(L)'
;MSHKPLDPSDRELLAVLVGLHAERGPITREVLSVEARGRGIEVARPLLNLKFEGLVEETVFRPGLLKRLLGAKSIVLLRPTDAGLAVGQVAAPDAADSAEAPTTGFAPVDDTPMEQRPAAAPAALPKFLRVRDDRLATATTASDAGSASRDQALAAPASPTRTSVSAEARRAMISAFTEDLGGAPLDVDPRLNGPEIAPEVMDGLREILGVVGMELTDAGEVLIGDRMAKGATQGEALSQVVLFAFAHAVRYTASAGGKGPDFGLKEYAIEVMRELEKLRNAGEIREDRFEDDMRRLWTLVEEAPDRIRDAEQLLTDPVGGIAPPAILPAELRGVEEWVLEDL
;
A
#
# COMPACT_ATOMS: atom_id res chain seq x y z
N MET A 1 35.44 18.15 -8.41
CA MET A 1 34.61 19.19 -9.05
C MET A 1 34.66 20.42 -8.16
N SER A 2 35.08 21.56 -8.68
CA SER A 2 35.32 22.76 -7.87
C SER A 2 33.99 23.29 -7.31
N HIS A 3 33.79 23.20 -5.99
CA HIS A 3 32.61 23.75 -5.32
C HIS A 3 32.66 25.28 -5.40
N LYS A 4 31.96 25.83 -6.40
CA LYS A 4 31.65 27.25 -6.40
C LYS A 4 30.79 27.52 -5.16
N PRO A 5 31.16 28.48 -4.29
CA PRO A 5 30.34 28.79 -3.14
C PRO A 5 29.00 29.36 -3.62
N LEU A 6 27.90 28.79 -3.09
CA LEU A 6 26.53 29.26 -3.31
C LEU A 6 26.38 30.73 -2.92
N ASP A 7 25.65 31.48 -3.75
CA ASP A 7 25.26 32.86 -3.49
C ASP A 7 24.40 32.94 -2.21
N PRO A 8 24.45 34.01 -1.40
CA PRO A 8 23.68 34.10 -0.16
C PRO A 8 22.17 33.96 -0.37
N SER A 9 21.63 34.51 -1.47
CA SER A 9 20.20 34.36 -1.83
C SER A 9 19.82 32.91 -2.14
N ASP A 10 20.72 32.16 -2.77
CA ASP A 10 20.50 30.76 -3.16
C ASP A 10 20.54 29.88 -1.90
N ARG A 11 21.43 30.19 -0.96
CA ARG A 11 21.53 29.52 0.33
C ARG A 11 20.30 29.79 1.22
N GLU A 12 19.84 31.03 1.29
CA GLU A 12 18.65 31.39 2.06
C GLU A 12 17.39 30.72 1.51
N LEU A 13 17.21 30.72 0.18
CA LEU A 13 16.08 30.02 -0.43
C LEU A 13 16.15 28.50 -0.21
N LEU A 14 17.35 27.91 -0.28
CA LEU A 14 17.55 26.49 0.00
C LEU A 14 17.23 26.15 1.47
N ALA A 15 17.63 26.99 2.43
CA ALA A 15 17.30 26.79 3.84
C ALA A 15 15.78 26.84 4.10
N VAL A 16 15.07 27.78 3.45
CA VAL A 16 13.61 27.86 3.50
C VAL A 16 12.96 26.60 2.90
N LEU A 17 13.44 26.16 1.74
CA LEU A 17 12.95 24.95 1.08
C LEU A 17 13.15 23.71 1.96
N VAL A 18 14.34 23.53 2.55
CA VAL A 18 14.66 22.39 3.43
C VAL A 18 13.79 22.41 4.68
N GLY A 19 13.59 23.57 5.30
CA GLY A 19 12.70 23.70 6.46
C GLY A 19 11.25 23.33 6.14
N LEU A 20 10.71 23.88 5.05
CA LEU A 20 9.35 23.54 4.61
C LEU A 20 9.21 22.07 4.21
N HIS A 21 10.26 21.48 3.62
CA HIS A 21 10.28 20.08 3.24
C HIS A 21 10.30 19.15 4.46
N ALA A 22 11.06 19.50 5.51
CA ALA A 22 11.08 18.75 6.76
C ALA A 22 9.72 18.80 7.49
N GLU A 23 9.02 19.92 7.43
CA GLU A 23 7.72 20.10 8.09
C GLU A 23 6.55 19.48 7.31
N ARG A 24 6.53 19.62 5.98
CA ARG A 24 5.33 19.37 5.15
C ARG A 24 5.57 18.38 4.00
N GLY A 25 6.81 17.93 3.78
CA GLY A 25 7.17 17.10 2.63
C GLY A 25 7.31 17.91 1.33
N PRO A 26 7.16 17.29 0.14
CA PRO A 26 7.26 17.98 -1.14
C PRO A 26 6.24 19.13 -1.26
N ILE A 27 6.70 20.33 -1.63
CA ILE A 27 5.87 21.54 -1.68
C ILE A 27 5.76 22.09 -3.10
N THR A 28 4.70 22.84 -3.40
CA THR A 28 4.58 23.52 -4.71
C THR A 28 5.40 24.81 -4.76
N ARG A 29 5.67 25.29 -5.98
CA ARG A 29 6.36 26.56 -6.20
C ARG A 29 5.63 27.75 -5.59
N GLU A 30 4.30 27.73 -5.58
CA GLU A 30 3.48 28.80 -5.01
C GLU A 30 3.66 28.87 -3.49
N VAL A 31 3.67 27.73 -2.80
CA VAL A 31 3.90 27.66 -1.36
C VAL A 31 5.29 28.19 -1.01
N LEU A 32 6.33 27.72 -1.72
CA LEU A 32 7.69 28.25 -1.54
C LEU A 32 7.74 29.76 -1.81
N SER A 33 7.04 30.23 -2.85
CA SER A 33 7.06 31.65 -3.22
C SER A 33 6.38 32.55 -2.20
N VAL A 34 5.31 32.08 -1.54
CA VAL A 34 4.63 32.83 -0.49
C VAL A 34 5.52 32.94 0.74
N GLU A 35 6.10 31.83 1.18
CA GLU A 35 6.95 31.78 2.38
C GLU A 35 8.26 32.58 2.17
N ALA A 36 8.92 32.41 1.02
CA ALA A 36 10.12 33.16 0.67
C ALA A 36 9.85 34.66 0.55
N ARG A 37 8.75 35.07 -0.09
CA ARG A 37 8.37 36.49 -0.19
C ARG A 37 8.02 37.09 1.17
N GLY A 38 7.41 36.31 2.06
CA GLY A 38 7.18 36.71 3.46
C GLY A 38 8.46 37.02 4.23
N ARG A 39 9.59 36.47 3.79
CA ARG A 39 10.94 36.72 4.33
C ARG A 39 11.76 37.70 3.48
N GLY A 40 11.18 38.30 2.45
CA GLY A 40 11.86 39.25 1.55
C GLY A 40 12.81 38.62 0.53
N ILE A 41 12.72 37.30 0.32
CA ILE A 41 13.64 36.53 -0.55
C ILE A 41 13.09 36.46 -1.98
N GLU A 42 13.95 36.71 -2.98
CA GLU A 42 13.61 36.52 -4.39
C GLU A 42 13.62 35.03 -4.76
N VAL A 43 12.61 34.55 -5.49
CA VAL A 43 12.41 33.11 -5.74
C VAL A 43 12.81 32.71 -7.16
N ALA A 44 12.59 33.56 -8.15
CA ALA A 44 12.67 33.16 -9.55
C ALA A 44 14.09 32.83 -9.99
N ARG A 45 15.05 33.71 -9.68
CA ARG A 45 16.46 33.54 -10.06
C ARG A 45 17.20 32.53 -9.18
N PRO A 46 17.08 32.57 -7.83
CA PRO A 46 17.74 31.58 -6.98
C PRO A 46 17.25 30.15 -7.18
N LEU A 47 15.94 29.94 -7.41
CA LEU A 47 15.41 28.59 -7.67
C LEU A 47 15.98 28.00 -8.96
N LEU A 48 16.19 28.82 -10.00
CA LEU A 48 16.79 28.36 -11.25
C LEU A 48 18.24 27.91 -11.06
N ASN A 49 19.01 28.66 -10.28
CA ASN A 49 20.40 28.33 -9.95
C ASN A 49 20.47 27.04 -9.12
N LEU A 50 19.64 26.90 -8.09
CA LEU A 50 19.58 25.71 -7.24
C LEU A 50 19.20 24.44 -8.03
N LYS A 51 18.33 24.57 -9.03
CA LYS A 51 18.03 23.46 -9.96
C LYS A 51 19.20 23.12 -10.86
N PHE A 52 19.90 24.13 -11.40
CA PHE A 52 21.06 23.93 -12.26
C PHE A 52 22.23 23.26 -11.50
N GLU A 53 22.39 23.59 -10.21
CA GLU A 53 23.38 22.98 -9.33
C GLU A 53 22.95 21.60 -8.79
N GLY A 54 21.75 21.11 -9.16
CA GLY A 54 21.27 19.80 -8.75
C GLY A 54 20.93 19.70 -7.26
N LEU A 55 20.72 20.83 -6.59
CA LEU A 55 20.38 20.89 -5.16
C LEU A 55 18.86 20.80 -4.94
N VAL A 56 18.08 21.10 -5.97
CA VAL A 56 16.62 21.06 -5.95
C VAL A 56 16.13 20.35 -7.21
N GLU A 57 15.24 19.38 -7.02
CA GLU A 57 14.57 18.68 -8.10
C GLU A 57 13.10 19.11 -8.22
N GLU A 58 12.62 19.16 -9.46
CA GLU A 58 11.20 19.33 -9.76
C GLU A 58 10.61 17.99 -10.15
N THR A 59 9.71 17.48 -9.33
CA THR A 59 8.94 16.27 -9.62
C THR A 59 7.55 16.69 -10.09
N VAL A 60 7.16 16.24 -11.28
CA VAL A 60 5.82 16.54 -11.82
C VAL A 60 4.85 15.49 -11.28
N PHE A 61 4.02 15.89 -10.34
CA PHE A 61 2.92 15.07 -9.86
C PHE A 61 1.77 15.14 -10.86
N ARG A 62 1.56 14.05 -11.61
CA ARG A 62 0.42 13.91 -12.51
C ARG A 62 -0.73 13.25 -11.76
N PRO A 63 -1.88 13.91 -11.58
CA PRO A 63 -3.05 13.25 -11.05
C PRO A 63 -3.45 12.10 -11.99
N GLY A 64 -3.79 10.94 -11.42
CA GLY A 64 -4.27 9.78 -12.16
C GLY A 64 -5.52 10.08 -12.99
N LEU A 65 -5.84 9.20 -13.94
CA LEU A 65 -6.86 9.44 -14.97
C LEU A 65 -8.25 9.81 -14.41
N LEU A 66 -8.67 9.17 -13.31
CA LEU A 66 -9.91 9.48 -12.56
C LEU A 66 -9.93 10.91 -12.01
N LYS A 67 -8.80 11.37 -11.44
CA LYS A 67 -8.67 12.74 -10.95
C LYS A 67 -8.62 13.75 -12.09
N ARG A 68 -8.07 13.38 -13.25
CA ARG A 68 -8.11 14.21 -14.47
C ARG A 68 -9.54 14.35 -15.03
N LEU A 69 -10.34 13.28 -15.01
CA LEU A 69 -11.77 13.32 -15.37
C LEU A 69 -12.58 14.22 -14.43
N LEU A 70 -12.16 14.33 -13.16
CA LEU A 70 -12.73 15.25 -12.16
C LEU A 70 -12.07 16.65 -12.16
N GLY A 71 -11.23 16.98 -13.15
CA GLY A 71 -10.66 18.32 -13.34
C GLY A 71 -9.37 18.64 -12.59
N ALA A 72 -8.71 17.65 -11.98
CA ALA A 72 -7.42 17.85 -11.32
C ALA A 72 -6.29 18.07 -12.34
N LYS A 73 -5.44 19.08 -12.08
CA LYS A 73 -4.31 19.46 -12.94
C LYS A 73 -3.00 18.86 -12.39
N SER A 74 -2.03 18.63 -13.27
CA SER A 74 -0.67 18.27 -12.85
C SER A 74 -0.05 19.39 -12.01
N ILE A 75 0.57 19.01 -10.90
CA ILE A 75 1.20 19.92 -9.96
C ILE A 75 2.70 19.67 -9.98
N VAL A 76 3.50 20.73 -10.04
CA VAL A 76 4.96 20.63 -9.94
C VAL A 76 5.35 20.76 -8.48
N LEU A 77 6.02 19.74 -7.96
CA LEU A 77 6.50 19.67 -6.58
C LEU A 77 8.01 19.89 -6.57
N LEU A 78 8.46 20.66 -5.59
CA LEU A 78 9.86 20.96 -5.33
C LEU A 78 10.33 20.09 -4.16
N ARG A 79 11.46 19.43 -4.36
CA ARG A 79 12.13 18.63 -3.34
C ARG A 79 13.62 18.97 -3.31
N PRO A 80 14.23 19.16 -2.12
CA PRO A 80 15.68 19.21 -2.01
C PRO A 80 16.26 17.84 -2.31
N THR A 81 17.33 17.77 -3.11
CA THR A 81 18.08 16.53 -3.34
C THR A 81 18.95 16.20 -2.12
N ASP A 82 19.55 15.01 -2.05
CA ASP A 82 20.45 14.66 -0.95
C ASP A 82 21.62 15.65 -0.80
N ALA A 83 22.12 16.16 -1.94
CA ALA A 83 23.12 17.22 -1.96
C ALA A 83 22.57 18.56 -1.43
N GLY A 84 21.32 18.90 -1.79
CA GLY A 84 20.62 20.08 -1.26
C GLY A 84 20.32 20.01 0.23
N LEU A 85 19.98 18.83 0.75
CA LEU A 85 19.77 18.59 2.18
C LEU A 85 21.06 18.77 2.97
N ALA A 86 22.17 18.20 2.47
CA ALA A 86 23.49 18.33 3.12
C ALA A 86 23.95 19.79 3.21
N VAL A 87 23.67 20.61 2.19
CA VAL A 87 24.04 22.03 2.18
C VAL A 87 23.06 22.90 2.98
N GLY A 88 21.77 22.62 2.89
CA GLY A 88 20.73 23.38 3.59
C GLY A 88 20.72 23.16 5.10
N GLN A 89 21.12 21.98 5.59
CA GLN A 89 21.25 21.70 7.03
C GLN A 89 22.43 22.44 7.68
N VAL A 90 23.50 22.69 6.93
CA VAL A 90 24.66 23.48 7.39
C VAL A 90 24.35 24.99 7.42
N ALA A 91 23.30 25.41 6.70
CA ALA A 91 22.90 26.80 6.56
C ALA A 91 21.67 27.20 7.38
N ALA A 92 21.11 26.30 8.20
CA ALA A 92 20.07 26.66 9.15
C ALA A 92 20.66 27.68 10.13
N PRO A 93 20.15 28.93 10.19
CA PRO A 93 20.61 29.87 11.17
C PRO A 93 20.25 29.33 12.55
N ASP A 94 21.27 29.13 13.39
CA ASP A 94 21.13 29.03 14.84
C ASP A 94 20.21 30.16 15.32
N ALA A 95 18.96 29.82 15.60
CA ALA A 95 18.09 30.64 16.42
C ALA A 95 18.51 30.47 17.89
N ALA A 96 19.78 30.79 18.17
CA ALA A 96 20.40 30.65 19.48
C ALA A 96 21.62 31.56 19.64
N ASP A 97 21.58 32.82 19.16
CA ASP A 97 22.38 33.86 19.82
C ASP A 97 21.86 35.27 19.54
N SER A 98 21.24 35.86 20.55
CA SER A 98 21.13 37.31 20.70
C SER A 98 20.95 37.58 22.19
N ALA A 99 22.02 37.32 22.94
CA ALA A 99 22.25 37.95 24.22
C ALA A 99 22.97 39.28 23.98
N GLU A 100 22.21 40.38 23.96
CA GLU A 100 22.76 41.70 24.24
C GLU A 100 21.76 42.47 25.11
N ALA A 101 22.07 42.57 26.40
CA ALA A 101 21.49 43.59 27.28
C ALA A 101 22.37 44.85 27.16
N PRO A 102 21.80 46.07 27.26
CA PRO A 102 21.72 46.67 28.59
C PRO A 102 20.42 47.47 28.90
N THR A 103 19.93 47.26 30.13
CA THR A 103 19.38 48.21 31.11
C THR A 103 18.64 49.49 30.67
N THR A 104 17.35 49.64 31.03
CA THR A 104 16.90 50.50 32.17
C THR A 104 15.36 50.55 32.29
N GLY A 105 14.87 50.34 33.52
CA GLY A 105 13.72 51.05 34.11
C GLY A 105 12.30 50.63 33.72
N PHE A 106 11.68 49.78 34.53
CA PHE A 106 10.55 50.11 35.44
C PHE A 106 9.97 48.80 36.04
N ALA A 107 9.66 48.85 37.33
CA ALA A 107 9.03 47.77 38.13
C ALA A 107 7.55 48.14 38.41
N PRO A 108 6.73 47.34 39.15
CA PRO A 108 6.60 45.88 39.25
C PRO A 108 5.12 45.38 39.13
N VAL A 109 4.89 44.08 39.37
CA VAL A 109 3.62 43.40 39.78
C VAL A 109 2.72 42.97 38.58
N ASP A 110 2.34 41.70 38.37
CA ASP A 110 1.74 40.72 39.29
C ASP A 110 2.04 39.26 38.91
N ASP A 111 2.08 38.39 39.93
CA ASP A 111 2.24 36.94 39.85
C ASP A 111 1.00 36.25 39.26
N THR A 112 1.17 35.35 38.30
CA THR A 112 0.20 34.26 38.04
C THR A 112 0.92 33.05 37.41
N PRO A 113 0.56 31.82 37.76
CA PRO A 113 1.50 30.72 37.95
C PRO A 113 1.85 29.93 36.68
N MET A 114 3.01 29.29 36.75
CA MET A 114 3.51 28.25 35.84
C MET A 114 2.43 27.22 35.51
N GLU A 115 2.11 27.08 34.21
CA GLU A 115 1.51 25.87 33.69
C GLU A 115 2.58 25.10 32.91
N GLN A 116 3.13 24.09 33.58
CA GLN A 116 4.06 23.12 33.01
C GLN A 116 3.39 22.43 31.81
N ARG A 117 3.96 22.62 30.61
CA ARG A 117 3.57 21.82 29.45
C ARG A 117 4.07 20.39 29.66
N PRO A 118 3.21 19.37 29.66
CA PRO A 118 3.63 18.00 29.88
C PRO A 118 4.54 17.52 28.75
N ALA A 119 5.57 16.76 29.14
CA ALA A 119 6.47 16.05 28.24
C ALA A 119 5.68 15.22 27.22
N ALA A 120 6.10 15.30 25.95
CA ALA A 120 5.53 14.49 24.87
C ALA A 120 5.74 12.99 25.18
N ALA A 121 4.63 12.31 25.42
CA ALA A 121 4.52 10.85 25.47
C ALA A 121 4.73 10.25 24.05
N PRO A 122 5.17 8.98 23.95
CA PRO A 122 5.51 8.31 22.69
C PRO A 122 4.34 8.23 21.70
N ALA A 123 4.70 8.10 20.42
CA ALA A 123 3.83 8.07 19.23
C ALA A 123 2.49 7.37 19.45
N ALA A 124 1.41 8.13 19.25
CA ALA A 124 0.05 7.62 19.33
C ALA A 124 -0.29 6.74 18.12
N LEU A 125 -0.95 5.62 18.40
CA LEU A 125 -1.57 4.69 17.46
C LEU A 125 -2.55 5.39 16.50
N PRO A 126 -2.84 4.80 15.33
CA PRO A 126 -3.87 5.31 14.41
C PRO A 126 -5.23 5.46 15.11
N LYS A 127 -5.93 6.56 14.81
CA LYS A 127 -7.14 7.02 15.51
C LYS A 127 -8.36 6.07 15.46
N PHE A 128 -8.32 5.03 14.63
CA PHE A 128 -9.41 4.04 14.48
C PHE A 128 -9.38 2.92 15.54
N LEU A 129 -8.33 2.83 16.37
CA LEU A 129 -8.27 1.87 17.49
C LEU A 129 -8.99 2.38 18.75
N ARG A 130 -10.22 2.87 18.63
CA ARG A 130 -11.12 2.99 19.79
C ARG A 130 -11.81 1.65 20.00
N VAL A 131 -11.18 0.79 20.79
CA VAL A 131 -11.80 -0.42 21.34
C VAL A 131 -13.03 0.02 22.13
N ARG A 132 -14.22 -0.27 21.58
CA ARG A 132 -15.47 -0.20 22.31
C ARG A 132 -15.73 -1.60 22.85
N ASP A 133 -15.34 -1.81 24.11
CA ASP A 133 -15.76 -2.95 24.93
C ASP A 133 -17.26 -2.79 25.23
N ASP A 134 -18.13 -3.23 24.34
CA ASP A 134 -19.54 -3.46 24.65
C ASP A 134 -19.73 -4.96 24.94
N ARG A 135 -19.39 -5.34 26.18
CA ARG A 135 -19.92 -6.56 26.80
C ARG A 135 -21.43 -6.39 26.96
N LEU A 136 -22.19 -6.98 26.03
CA LEU A 136 -23.61 -7.25 26.24
C LEU A 136 -23.82 -8.74 26.51
N ALA A 137 -24.56 -8.95 27.59
CA ALA A 137 -24.77 -10.20 28.29
C ALA A 137 -25.54 -11.23 27.47
N THR A 138 -25.08 -12.49 27.52
CA THR A 138 -25.89 -13.66 27.18
C THR A 138 -26.18 -14.46 28.45
N ALA A 139 -27.38 -14.28 28.98
CA ALA A 139 -28.05 -15.28 29.80
C ALA A 139 -29.09 -15.97 28.92
N THR A 140 -29.06 -17.30 28.82
CA THR A 140 -30.21 -18.21 28.95
C THR A 140 -29.82 -19.65 28.56
N THR A 141 -29.68 -20.44 29.63
CA THR A 141 -30.00 -21.86 29.84
C THR A 141 -29.66 -22.93 28.80
N ALA A 142 -28.87 -23.89 29.28
CA ALA A 142 -28.83 -25.28 28.87
C ALA A 142 -30.19 -25.98 28.98
N SER A 143 -30.46 -26.92 28.06
CA SER A 143 -31.05 -28.21 28.41
C SER A 143 -30.68 -29.25 27.36
N ASP A 144 -30.55 -30.46 27.88
CA ASP A 144 -29.72 -31.58 27.46
C ASP A 144 -30.49 -32.64 26.66
N ALA A 145 -29.70 -33.50 26.02
CA ALA A 145 -29.89 -34.92 25.74
C ALA A 145 -30.90 -35.45 24.69
N GLY A 146 -30.36 -36.28 23.77
CA GLY A 146 -31.01 -37.54 23.36
C GLY A 146 -30.69 -38.11 21.97
N SER A 147 -29.65 -38.97 21.89
CA SER A 147 -29.52 -40.30 21.18
C SER A 147 -30.31 -40.61 19.88
N ALA A 148 -29.86 -41.41 18.90
CA ALA A 148 -28.70 -42.28 18.67
C ALA A 148 -28.66 -42.82 17.20
N SER A 149 -27.43 -43.15 16.74
CA SER A 149 -26.94 -44.23 15.84
C SER A 149 -27.73 -44.79 14.63
N ARG A 150 -27.07 -44.90 13.45
CA ARG A 150 -26.66 -46.21 12.84
C ARG A 150 -25.74 -46.10 11.60
N ASP A 151 -24.85 -47.09 11.48
CA ASP A 151 -23.80 -47.41 10.50
C ASP A 151 -24.22 -47.61 9.01
N GLN A 152 -23.29 -47.38 8.06
CA GLN A 152 -22.66 -48.48 7.26
C GLN A 152 -21.55 -48.06 6.26
N ALA A 153 -20.77 -49.07 5.83
CA ALA A 153 -19.36 -49.09 5.39
C ALA A 153 -19.04 -48.92 3.87
N LEU A 154 -17.73 -48.80 3.62
CA LEU A 154 -16.87 -48.81 2.40
C LEU A 154 -17.24 -49.71 1.20
N ALA A 155 -16.84 -49.30 -0.02
CA ALA A 155 -15.95 -50.06 -0.95
C ALA A 155 -15.53 -49.27 -2.23
N ALA A 156 -14.27 -49.46 -2.67
CA ALA A 156 -13.69 -49.25 -4.02
C ALA A 156 -13.09 -50.61 -4.49
N PRO A 157 -12.51 -50.87 -5.70
CA PRO A 157 -12.00 -49.99 -6.78
C PRO A 157 -12.18 -50.52 -8.25
N ALA A 158 -11.62 -49.85 -9.29
CA ALA A 158 -10.76 -50.43 -10.36
C ALA A 158 -10.44 -49.45 -11.53
N SER A 159 -9.19 -49.49 -12.03
CA SER A 159 -8.65 -48.76 -13.21
C SER A 159 -8.60 -49.63 -14.48
N PRO A 160 -8.44 -49.03 -15.68
CA PRO A 160 -7.72 -49.73 -16.75
C PRO A 160 -6.67 -48.89 -17.52
N THR A 161 -6.02 -49.60 -18.45
CA THR A 161 -4.61 -49.55 -18.86
C THR A 161 -4.34 -48.75 -20.15
N ARG A 162 -3.10 -48.28 -20.33
CA ARG A 162 -2.58 -47.60 -21.55
C ARG A 162 -2.10 -48.58 -22.63
N THR A 163 -2.20 -48.18 -23.90
CA THR A 163 -1.48 -48.77 -25.05
C THR A 163 -0.86 -47.66 -25.91
N SER A 164 0.30 -47.91 -26.52
CA SER A 164 1.15 -46.95 -27.23
C SER A 164 0.99 -47.01 -28.76
N VAL A 165 1.16 -45.88 -29.46
CA VAL A 165 1.21 -45.80 -30.94
C VAL A 165 2.33 -44.85 -31.42
N SER A 166 2.86 -45.13 -32.63
CA SER A 166 4.14 -44.71 -33.22
C SER A 166 4.21 -43.28 -33.80
N ALA A 167 5.40 -42.88 -34.23
CA ALA A 167 5.77 -41.48 -34.53
C ALA A 167 5.14 -40.86 -35.80
N GLU A 168 4.64 -41.64 -36.78
CA GLU A 168 3.86 -41.07 -37.89
C GLU A 168 2.43 -40.72 -37.47
N ALA A 169 1.88 -41.36 -36.43
CA ALA A 169 0.65 -40.89 -35.80
C ALA A 169 0.84 -39.54 -35.08
N ARG A 170 2.06 -39.17 -34.68
CA ARG A 170 2.32 -37.91 -33.95
C ARG A 170 2.22 -36.65 -34.82
N ARG A 171 2.42 -36.71 -36.14
CA ARG A 171 2.32 -35.52 -37.01
C ARG A 171 0.92 -35.27 -37.57
N ALA A 172 0.17 -36.32 -37.87
CA ALA A 172 -1.27 -36.18 -38.13
C ALA A 172 -2.05 -35.77 -36.87
N MET A 173 -1.55 -36.13 -35.67
CA MET A 173 -2.04 -35.56 -34.42
C MET A 173 -1.85 -34.04 -34.40
N ILE A 174 -0.67 -33.47 -34.65
CA ILE A 174 -0.46 -32.03 -34.41
C ILE A 174 -1.32 -31.08 -35.28
N SER A 175 -1.79 -31.47 -36.48
CA SER A 175 -2.70 -30.60 -37.28
C SER A 175 -4.19 -30.93 -37.16
N ALA A 176 -4.56 -32.04 -36.54
CA ALA A 176 -5.94 -32.34 -36.12
C ALA A 176 -6.14 -32.12 -34.60
N PHE A 177 -5.10 -31.67 -33.90
CA PHE A 177 -5.07 -31.42 -32.45
C PHE A 177 -5.58 -30.04 -32.04
N THR A 178 -6.15 -29.27 -32.97
CA THR A 178 -6.88 -28.04 -32.65
C THR A 178 -8.37 -28.09 -33.02
N GLU A 179 -8.84 -29.14 -33.71
CA GLU A 179 -10.25 -29.22 -34.17
C GLU A 179 -11.08 -30.41 -33.60
N ASP A 180 -10.49 -31.54 -33.16
CA ASP A 180 -11.26 -32.75 -32.82
C ASP A 180 -11.21 -33.17 -31.32
N LEU A 181 -10.74 -32.27 -30.45
CA LEU A 181 -11.05 -32.36 -29.01
C LEU A 181 -12.38 -31.66 -28.77
N GLY A 182 -13.45 -32.32 -29.19
CA GLY A 182 -14.82 -32.09 -28.71
C GLY A 182 -14.96 -32.46 -27.23
N GLY A 183 -14.06 -31.95 -26.38
CA GLY A 183 -14.49 -31.56 -25.06
C GLY A 183 -15.54 -30.49 -25.31
N ALA A 184 -16.80 -30.82 -25.03
CA ALA A 184 -17.78 -29.78 -24.78
C ALA A 184 -17.05 -28.73 -23.93
N PRO A 185 -17.08 -27.44 -24.30
CA PRO A 185 -16.51 -26.42 -23.44
C PRO A 185 -17.00 -26.80 -22.04
N LEU A 186 -16.07 -27.05 -21.12
CA LEU A 186 -16.50 -27.15 -19.73
C LEU A 186 -17.37 -25.92 -19.57
N ASP A 187 -18.65 -26.15 -19.27
CA ASP A 187 -19.51 -25.08 -18.81
C ASP A 187 -18.79 -24.61 -17.55
N VAL A 188 -17.84 -23.68 -17.75
CA VAL A 188 -17.38 -22.76 -16.76
C VAL A 188 -18.69 -22.20 -16.30
N ASP A 189 -19.14 -22.64 -15.13
CA ASP A 189 -20.45 -22.30 -14.58
C ASP A 189 -20.63 -20.81 -14.92
N PRO A 190 -21.67 -20.40 -15.68
CA PRO A 190 -21.80 -19.00 -16.08
C PRO A 190 -21.87 -18.04 -14.88
N ARG A 191 -21.89 -18.56 -13.65
CA ARG A 191 -21.64 -17.85 -12.38
C ARG A 191 -20.17 -17.53 -12.08
N LEU A 192 -19.20 -18.25 -12.65
CA LEU A 192 -17.75 -18.01 -12.61
C LEU A 192 -17.31 -17.00 -13.67
N ASN A 193 -18.09 -16.85 -14.74
CA ASN A 193 -18.03 -15.67 -15.60
C ASN A 193 -18.69 -14.54 -14.80
N GLY A 194 -17.90 -13.89 -13.94
CA GLY A 194 -18.30 -12.66 -13.30
C GLY A 194 -18.80 -11.65 -14.35
N PRO A 195 -19.55 -10.61 -13.94
CA PRO A 195 -19.96 -9.55 -14.85
C PRO A 195 -18.75 -9.08 -15.65
N GLU A 196 -18.90 -9.00 -16.96
CA GLU A 196 -17.84 -8.57 -17.86
C GLU A 196 -17.41 -7.15 -17.45
N ILE A 197 -16.28 -7.06 -16.75
CA ILE A 197 -15.71 -5.77 -16.35
C ILE A 197 -15.12 -5.15 -17.61
N ALA A 198 -15.50 -3.92 -17.90
CA ALA A 198 -14.96 -3.18 -19.02
C ALA A 198 -13.41 -3.20 -18.96
N PRO A 199 -12.71 -3.52 -20.06
CA PRO A 199 -11.24 -3.61 -20.06
C PRO A 199 -10.56 -2.36 -19.50
N GLU A 200 -11.13 -1.18 -19.75
CA GLU A 200 -10.61 0.10 -19.26
C GLU A 200 -10.67 0.22 -17.74
N VAL A 201 -11.68 -0.38 -17.11
CA VAL A 201 -11.79 -0.45 -15.65
C VAL A 201 -10.71 -1.37 -15.10
N MET A 202 -10.51 -2.53 -15.72
CA MET A 202 -9.49 -3.48 -15.27
C MET A 202 -8.08 -2.90 -15.43
N ASP A 203 -7.80 -2.23 -16.55
CA ASP A 203 -6.53 -1.51 -16.76
C ASP A 203 -6.30 -0.43 -15.70
N GLY A 204 -7.34 0.32 -15.33
CA GLY A 204 -7.27 1.28 -14.24
C GLY A 204 -6.94 0.63 -12.89
N LEU A 205 -7.55 -0.53 -12.58
CA LEU A 205 -7.26 -1.27 -11.36
C LEU A 205 -5.84 -1.84 -11.33
N ARG A 206 -5.35 -2.34 -12.48
CA ARG A 206 -3.96 -2.78 -12.65
C ARG A 206 -2.98 -1.62 -12.44
N GLU A 207 -3.27 -0.44 -12.99
CA GLU A 207 -2.45 0.76 -12.78
C GLU A 207 -2.38 1.15 -11.30
N ILE A 208 -3.52 1.14 -10.59
CA ILE A 208 -3.56 1.50 -9.16
C ILE A 208 -2.79 0.47 -8.32
N LEU A 209 -2.93 -0.83 -8.56
CA LEU A 209 -2.11 -1.85 -7.91
C LEU A 209 -0.62 -1.69 -8.25
N GLY A 210 -0.31 -1.32 -9.50
CA GLY A 210 1.06 -1.05 -9.93
C GLY A 210 1.72 0.11 -9.17
N VAL A 211 0.95 1.13 -8.75
CA VAL A 211 1.46 2.24 -7.92
C VAL A 211 1.98 1.75 -6.56
N VAL A 212 1.35 0.72 -5.99
CA VAL A 212 1.83 0.07 -4.76
C VAL A 212 2.83 -1.05 -5.04
N GLY A 213 3.27 -1.25 -6.28
CA GLY A 213 4.21 -2.30 -6.65
C GLY A 213 3.62 -3.71 -6.69
N MET A 214 2.29 -3.83 -6.76
CA MET A 214 1.60 -5.11 -6.89
C MET A 214 1.19 -5.36 -8.33
N GLU A 215 1.36 -6.59 -8.79
CA GLU A 215 0.91 -7.03 -10.11
C GLU A 215 -0.38 -7.84 -9.96
N LEU A 216 -1.45 -7.44 -10.65
CA LEU A 216 -2.72 -8.17 -10.65
C LEU A 216 -2.58 -9.48 -11.44
N THR A 217 -3.10 -10.59 -10.89
CA THR A 217 -3.14 -11.89 -11.58
C THR A 217 -4.51 -12.16 -12.17
N ASP A 218 -4.63 -13.19 -13.02
CA ASP A 218 -5.93 -13.68 -13.51
C ASP A 218 -6.90 -14.02 -12.36
N ALA A 219 -6.38 -14.58 -11.26
CA ALA A 219 -7.20 -14.86 -10.07
C ALA A 219 -7.69 -13.57 -9.40
N GLY A 220 -6.90 -12.50 -9.47
CA GLY A 220 -7.31 -11.17 -9.04
C GLY A 220 -8.42 -10.60 -9.88
N GLU A 221 -8.37 -10.76 -11.20
CA GLU A 221 -9.43 -10.33 -12.11
C GLU A 221 -10.76 -11.03 -11.81
N VAL A 222 -10.70 -12.35 -11.57
CA VAL A 222 -11.88 -13.14 -11.15
C VAL A 222 -12.41 -12.65 -9.78
N LEU A 223 -11.52 -12.39 -8.83
CA LEU A 223 -11.90 -11.86 -7.52
C LEU A 223 -12.59 -10.49 -7.64
N ILE A 224 -12.04 -9.58 -8.45
CA ILE A 224 -12.65 -8.26 -8.71
C ILE A 224 -14.02 -8.44 -9.34
N GLY A 225 -14.13 -9.31 -10.36
CA GLY A 225 -15.40 -9.68 -11.00
C GLY A 225 -16.46 -10.12 -9.99
N ASP A 226 -16.11 -11.07 -9.12
CA ASP A 226 -17.00 -11.58 -8.07
C ASP A 226 -17.42 -10.48 -7.08
N ARG A 227 -16.50 -9.63 -6.62
CA ARG A 227 -16.84 -8.56 -5.67
C ARG A 227 -17.73 -7.51 -6.30
N MET A 228 -17.45 -7.09 -7.52
CA MET A 228 -18.27 -6.12 -8.25
C MET A 228 -19.66 -6.70 -8.56
N ALA A 229 -19.76 -7.99 -8.89
CA ALA A 229 -21.06 -8.68 -9.04
C ALA A 229 -21.92 -8.61 -7.77
N LYS A 230 -21.26 -8.65 -6.61
CA LYS A 230 -21.89 -8.56 -5.28
C LYS A 230 -22.15 -7.11 -4.84
N GLY A 231 -21.94 -6.14 -5.72
CA GLY A 231 -22.21 -4.72 -5.48
C GLY A 231 -21.08 -3.95 -4.82
N ALA A 232 -19.87 -4.50 -4.75
CA ALA A 232 -18.69 -3.77 -4.30
C ALA A 232 -18.30 -2.69 -5.32
N THR A 233 -17.82 -1.55 -4.83
CA THR A 233 -17.18 -0.54 -5.68
C THR A 233 -15.82 -1.04 -6.20
N GLN A 234 -15.25 -0.35 -7.19
CA GLN A 234 -13.90 -0.62 -7.67
C GLN A 234 -12.86 -0.55 -6.55
N GLY A 235 -12.94 0.46 -5.69
CA GLY A 235 -12.04 0.61 -4.54
C GLY A 235 -12.19 -0.52 -3.51
N GLU A 236 -13.42 -0.98 -3.25
CA GLU A 236 -13.68 -2.09 -2.33
C GLU A 236 -13.21 -3.44 -2.89
N ALA A 237 -13.35 -3.65 -4.20
CA ALA A 237 -12.80 -4.83 -4.86
C ALA A 237 -11.27 -4.82 -4.78
N LEU A 238 -10.65 -3.65 -4.96
CA LEU A 238 -9.21 -3.47 -4.88
C LEU A 238 -8.66 -3.70 -3.46
N SER A 239 -9.33 -3.17 -2.42
CA SER A 239 -8.93 -3.41 -1.03
C SER A 239 -8.97 -4.90 -0.68
N GLN A 240 -9.92 -5.64 -1.25
CA GLN A 240 -10.00 -7.09 -1.10
C GLN A 240 -8.86 -7.82 -1.83
N VAL A 241 -8.52 -7.43 -3.06
CA VAL A 241 -7.37 -8.00 -3.77
C VAL A 241 -6.10 -7.87 -2.91
N VAL A 242 -5.87 -6.68 -2.35
CA VAL A 242 -4.75 -6.44 -1.44
C VAL A 242 -4.83 -7.37 -0.23
N LEU A 243 -5.95 -7.37 0.49
CA LEU A 243 -6.11 -8.18 1.70
C LEU A 243 -5.82 -9.66 1.46
N PHE A 244 -6.36 -10.22 0.37
CA PHE A 244 -6.15 -11.61 0.01
C PHE A 244 -4.71 -11.90 -0.44
N ALA A 245 -4.05 -10.99 -1.15
CA ALA A 245 -2.65 -11.13 -1.51
C ALA A 245 -1.75 -11.25 -0.26
N PHE A 246 -1.99 -10.44 0.77
CA PHE A 246 -1.30 -10.57 2.06
C PHE A 246 -1.62 -11.88 2.78
N ALA A 247 -2.88 -12.34 2.76
CA ALA A 247 -3.25 -13.63 3.35
C ALA A 247 -2.50 -14.80 2.67
N HIS A 248 -2.39 -14.78 1.34
CA HIS A 248 -1.59 -15.77 0.60
C HIS A 248 -0.10 -15.70 0.94
N ALA A 249 0.45 -14.49 1.10
CA ALA A 249 1.84 -14.31 1.51
C ALA A 249 2.12 -14.87 2.91
N VAL A 250 1.21 -14.64 3.87
CA VAL A 250 1.28 -15.24 5.21
C VAL A 250 1.22 -16.76 5.16
N ARG A 251 0.31 -17.34 4.36
CA ARG A 251 0.23 -18.80 4.16
C ARG A 251 1.52 -19.36 3.55
N TYR A 252 2.10 -18.64 2.59
CA TYR A 252 3.35 -19.04 1.95
C TYR A 252 4.52 -19.04 2.94
N THR A 253 4.69 -17.97 3.73
CA THR A 253 5.77 -17.89 4.74
C THR A 253 5.62 -18.96 5.83
N ALA A 254 4.39 -19.25 6.26
CA ALA A 254 4.11 -20.34 7.20
C ALA A 254 4.49 -21.71 6.62
N SER A 255 4.12 -21.96 5.36
CA SER A 255 4.43 -23.22 4.66
C SER A 255 5.92 -23.39 4.38
N ALA A 256 6.66 -22.29 4.21
CA ALA A 256 8.11 -22.26 4.07
C ALA A 256 8.87 -22.38 5.42
N GLY A 257 8.17 -22.67 6.52
CA GLY A 257 8.77 -22.86 7.84
C GLY A 257 9.28 -21.57 8.50
N GLY A 258 8.63 -20.43 8.21
CA GLY A 258 9.03 -19.12 8.75
C GLY A 258 10.34 -18.57 8.18
N LYS A 259 10.88 -19.21 7.13
CA LYS A 259 12.09 -18.77 6.42
C LYS A 259 11.80 -17.89 5.21
N GLY A 260 10.61 -17.31 5.14
CA GLY A 260 10.35 -16.20 4.21
C GLY A 260 10.96 -14.92 4.75
N PRO A 261 11.26 -13.92 3.91
CA PRO A 261 11.71 -12.63 4.40
C PRO A 261 10.57 -11.95 5.17
N ASP A 262 10.58 -12.06 6.49
CA ASP A 262 9.77 -11.20 7.37
C ASP A 262 10.25 -9.74 7.33
N PHE A 263 11.33 -9.42 6.61
CA PHE A 263 11.83 -8.06 6.43
C PHE A 263 10.92 -7.26 5.50
N GLY A 264 10.08 -6.39 6.08
CA GLY A 264 9.42 -5.31 5.36
C GLY A 264 7.94 -5.52 5.06
N LEU A 265 7.34 -6.68 5.34
CA LEU A 265 5.92 -6.91 5.03
C LEU A 265 5.01 -5.95 5.80
N LYS A 266 5.35 -5.65 7.06
CA LYS A 266 4.62 -4.71 7.91
C LYS A 266 4.78 -3.27 7.43
N GLU A 267 6.02 -2.86 7.13
CA GLU A 267 6.33 -1.53 6.59
C GLU A 267 5.62 -1.30 5.26
N TYR A 268 5.68 -2.29 4.38
CA TYR A 268 4.98 -2.27 3.10
C TYR A 268 3.46 -2.22 3.27
N ALA A 269 2.89 -2.99 4.20
CA ALA A 269 1.46 -2.90 4.49
C ALA A 269 1.05 -1.50 4.96
N ILE A 270 1.87 -0.83 5.77
CA ILE A 270 1.59 0.55 6.19
C ILE A 270 1.53 1.50 4.98
N GLU A 271 2.41 1.33 3.99
CA GLU A 271 2.38 2.11 2.75
C GLU A 271 1.13 1.81 1.93
N VAL A 272 0.80 0.53 1.75
CA VAL A 272 -0.42 0.11 1.04
C VAL A 272 -1.68 0.63 1.72
N MET A 273 -1.76 0.55 3.06
CA MET A 273 -2.88 1.10 3.84
C MET A 273 -3.04 2.61 3.62
N ARG A 274 -1.94 3.36 3.53
CA ARG A 274 -1.98 4.81 3.24
C ARG A 274 -2.49 5.09 1.83
N GLU A 275 -2.13 4.29 0.84
CA GLU A 275 -2.67 4.46 -0.52
C GLU A 275 -4.16 4.11 -0.58
N LEU A 276 -4.59 3.03 0.09
CA LEU A 276 -6.01 2.69 0.19
C LEU A 276 -6.81 3.76 0.97
N GLU A 277 -6.21 4.41 1.96
CA GLU A 277 -6.84 5.53 2.68
C GLU A 277 -7.15 6.70 1.74
N LYS A 278 -6.32 6.95 0.71
CA LYS A 278 -6.60 7.97 -0.30
C LYS A 278 -7.83 7.61 -1.13
N LEU A 279 -8.05 6.33 -1.43
CA LEU A 279 -9.25 5.85 -2.13
C LEU A 279 -10.50 6.00 -1.26
N ARG A 280 -10.41 5.66 0.03
CA ARG A 280 -11.49 5.94 1.00
C ARG A 280 -11.83 7.43 1.04
N ASN A 281 -10.82 8.29 1.18
CA ASN A 281 -11.01 9.74 1.24
C ASN A 281 -11.62 10.32 -0.05
N ALA A 282 -11.45 9.64 -1.18
CA ALA A 282 -12.10 9.99 -2.45
C ALA A 282 -13.54 9.49 -2.56
N GLY A 283 -14.03 8.70 -1.59
CA GLY A 283 -15.36 8.10 -1.60
C GLY A 283 -15.45 6.80 -2.39
N GLU A 284 -14.33 6.23 -2.83
CA GLU A 284 -14.28 4.99 -3.61
C GLU A 284 -14.42 3.74 -2.75
N ILE A 285 -14.20 3.86 -1.44
CA ILE A 285 -14.35 2.77 -0.46
C ILE A 285 -15.25 3.27 0.66
N ARG A 286 -16.31 2.53 0.99
CA ARG A 286 -17.14 2.88 2.15
C ARG A 286 -16.35 2.75 3.45
N GLU A 287 -16.68 3.59 4.42
CA GLU A 287 -15.94 3.71 5.68
C GLU A 287 -15.95 2.40 6.49
N ASP A 288 -17.11 1.77 6.62
CA ASP A 288 -17.29 0.47 7.28
C ASP A 288 -16.41 -0.61 6.65
N ARG A 289 -16.42 -0.69 5.32
CA ARG A 289 -15.62 -1.66 4.58
C ARG A 289 -14.13 -1.40 4.72
N PHE A 290 -13.71 -0.14 4.60
CA PHE A 290 -12.32 0.24 4.78
C PHE A 290 -11.81 -0.15 6.17
N GLU A 291 -12.54 0.19 7.23
CA GLU A 291 -12.14 -0.13 8.60
C GLU A 291 -11.99 -1.64 8.82
N ASP A 292 -12.94 -2.43 8.33
CA ASP A 292 -12.89 -3.89 8.43
C ASP A 292 -11.71 -4.49 7.67
N ASP A 293 -11.44 -4.02 6.45
CA ASP A 293 -10.33 -4.51 5.63
C ASP A 293 -8.97 -4.11 6.22
N MET A 294 -8.83 -2.89 6.73
CA MET A 294 -7.60 -2.42 7.37
C MET A 294 -7.32 -3.15 8.68
N ARG A 295 -8.37 -3.43 9.48
CA ARG A 295 -8.23 -4.22 10.70
C ARG A 295 -7.72 -5.62 10.38
N ARG A 296 -8.32 -6.28 9.40
CA ARG A 296 -7.90 -7.63 8.96
C ARG A 296 -6.48 -7.61 8.40
N LEU A 297 -6.15 -6.63 7.56
CA LEU A 297 -4.81 -6.49 7.00
C LEU A 297 -3.77 -6.24 8.09
N TRP A 298 -4.09 -5.44 9.11
CA TRP A 298 -3.21 -5.21 10.26
C TRP A 298 -2.93 -6.51 11.03
N THR A 299 -3.98 -7.31 11.30
CA THR A 299 -3.83 -8.61 11.96
C THR A 299 -2.95 -9.58 11.16
N LEU A 300 -2.97 -9.50 9.82
CA LEU A 300 -2.13 -10.34 8.96
C LEU A 300 -0.64 -9.97 8.99
N VAL A 301 -0.30 -8.72 9.31
CA VAL A 301 1.10 -8.24 9.29
C VAL A 301 1.68 -8.02 10.67
N GLU A 302 0.85 -8.00 11.70
CA GLU A 302 1.29 -8.08 13.08
C GLU A 302 1.83 -9.49 13.36
N GLU A 303 2.98 -9.59 14.02
CA GLU A 303 3.58 -10.86 14.47
C GLU A 303 2.80 -11.44 15.65
N ALA A 304 1.51 -11.74 15.42
CA ALA A 304 0.60 -12.32 16.39
C ALA A 304 0.54 -13.85 16.21
N PRO A 305 0.33 -14.62 17.30
CA PRO A 305 0.23 -16.08 17.22
C PRO A 305 -0.96 -16.55 16.34
N ASP A 306 -2.01 -15.72 16.24
CA ASP A 306 -3.21 -16.02 15.48
C ASP A 306 -3.11 -15.62 13.99
N ARG A 307 -2.03 -14.95 13.56
CA ARG A 307 -1.82 -14.44 12.18
C ARG A 307 -2.10 -15.49 11.11
N ILE A 308 -1.57 -16.70 11.30
CA ILE A 308 -1.72 -17.82 10.35
C ILE A 308 -3.17 -18.30 10.33
N ARG A 309 -3.81 -18.45 11.49
CA ARG A 309 -5.20 -18.88 11.59
C ARG A 309 -6.13 -17.89 10.89
N ASP A 310 -5.90 -16.61 11.07
CA ASP A 310 -6.73 -15.56 10.50
C ASP A 310 -6.52 -15.45 8.98
N ALA A 311 -5.30 -15.67 8.49
CA ALA A 311 -5.02 -15.84 7.06
C ALA A 311 -5.77 -17.05 6.47
N GLU A 312 -5.68 -18.23 7.10
CA GLU A 312 -6.40 -19.42 6.63
C GLU A 312 -7.93 -19.22 6.65
N GLN A 313 -8.46 -18.51 7.66
CA GLN A 313 -9.88 -18.18 7.71
C GLN A 313 -10.32 -17.29 6.54
N LEU A 314 -9.52 -16.29 6.15
CA LEU A 314 -9.78 -15.49 4.96
C LEU A 314 -9.75 -16.35 3.69
N LEU A 315 -8.77 -17.25 3.59
CA LEU A 315 -8.57 -18.13 2.44
C LEU A 315 -9.61 -19.25 2.32
N THR A 316 -10.57 -19.34 3.24
CA THR A 316 -11.79 -20.15 3.04
C THR A 316 -12.75 -19.56 2.02
N ASP A 317 -12.57 -18.29 1.62
CA ASP A 317 -13.35 -17.69 0.55
C ASP A 317 -13.15 -18.45 -0.77
N PRO A 318 -14.24 -18.86 -1.44
CA PRO A 318 -14.15 -19.75 -2.59
C PRO A 318 -13.52 -19.09 -3.82
N VAL A 319 -13.38 -17.77 -3.88
CA VAL A 319 -12.75 -17.06 -5.00
C VAL A 319 -11.37 -16.55 -4.60
N GLY A 320 -11.28 -15.80 -3.50
CA GLY A 320 -10.02 -15.22 -3.02
C GLY A 320 -9.05 -16.25 -2.47
N GLY A 321 -9.53 -17.42 -2.02
CA GLY A 321 -8.72 -18.50 -1.46
C GLY A 321 -8.00 -19.39 -2.48
N ILE A 322 -8.47 -19.42 -3.74
CA ILE A 322 -7.99 -20.36 -4.76
C ILE A 322 -6.53 -20.11 -5.10
N ALA A 323 -6.19 -18.87 -5.44
CA ALA A 323 -4.86 -18.47 -5.89
C ALA A 323 -4.58 -17.02 -5.47
N PRO A 324 -3.30 -16.60 -5.39
CA PRO A 324 -2.94 -15.23 -5.06
C PRO A 324 -3.53 -14.25 -6.09
N PRO A 325 -4.39 -13.29 -5.67
CA PRO A 325 -5.03 -12.37 -6.59
C PRO A 325 -4.09 -11.26 -7.08
N ALA A 326 -2.99 -11.04 -6.36
CA ALA A 326 -1.94 -10.14 -6.78
C ALA A 326 -0.59 -10.66 -6.29
N ILE A 327 0.46 -10.31 -7.02
CA ILE A 327 1.84 -10.64 -6.71
C ILE A 327 2.43 -9.44 -5.96
N LEU A 328 3.00 -9.71 -4.77
CA LEU A 328 3.74 -8.72 -3.99
C LEU A 328 5.08 -8.37 -4.65
N PRO A 329 5.67 -7.20 -4.34
CA PRO A 329 7.02 -6.83 -4.76
C PRO A 329 8.05 -7.95 -4.56
N ALA A 330 9.04 -8.05 -5.46
CA ALA A 330 10.02 -9.15 -5.48
C ALA A 330 10.86 -9.20 -4.20
N GLU A 331 11.14 -8.03 -3.63
CA GLU A 331 11.88 -7.81 -2.39
C GLU A 331 11.21 -8.49 -1.18
N LEU A 332 9.88 -8.60 -1.21
CA LEU A 332 9.08 -9.26 -0.18
C LEU A 332 8.87 -10.76 -0.44
N ARG A 333 9.23 -11.24 -1.64
CA ARG A 333 9.05 -12.65 -2.04
C ARG A 333 10.28 -13.52 -1.74
N GLY A 334 11.39 -12.92 -1.32
CA GLY A 334 12.58 -13.67 -0.91
C GLY A 334 13.28 -14.37 -2.07
N VAL A 335 13.11 -13.85 -3.29
CA VAL A 335 13.87 -14.33 -4.44
C VAL A 335 15.28 -13.78 -4.29
N GLU A 336 16.15 -14.58 -3.69
CA GLU A 336 17.59 -14.45 -3.89
C GLU A 336 17.80 -14.66 -5.40
N GLU A 337 17.96 -13.55 -6.13
CA GLU A 337 18.35 -13.59 -7.53
C GLU A 337 19.75 -14.22 -7.54
N TRP A 338 19.81 -15.53 -7.80
CA TRP A 338 21.07 -16.21 -8.05
C TRP A 338 21.61 -15.62 -9.34
N VAL A 339 22.41 -14.55 -9.18
CA VAL A 339 23.32 -14.07 -10.21
C VAL A 339 24.19 -15.26 -10.57
N LEU A 340 23.88 -15.85 -11.72
CA LEU A 340 24.71 -16.82 -12.42
C LEU A 340 25.93 -16.06 -12.96
N GLU A 341 26.76 -15.55 -12.06
CA GLU A 341 28.16 -15.25 -12.32
C GLU A 341 28.94 -16.53 -12.00
N ASP A 342 29.71 -16.99 -12.99
CA ASP A 342 30.56 -18.19 -13.03
C ASP A 342 29.91 -19.50 -13.48
N LEU A 343 29.66 -19.58 -14.80
CA LEU A 343 29.99 -20.76 -15.63
C LEU A 343 30.62 -20.33 -16.96
#